data_AF-A0A2N1HYQ8-F1
#
_entry.id   AF-A0A2N1HYQ8-F1
#
_cell.length_a   1.000
_cell.length_b   1.000
_cell.length_c   1.000
_cell.angle_alpha   90.00
_cell.angle_beta   90.00
_cell.angle_gamma   90.00
#
_symmetry.space_group_name_H-M   'P 1'
#
loop_
_entity.id
_entity.type
_entity.pdbx_description
1 polymer ?
#
loop_
_entity_poly.entity_id
_entity_poly.type
_entity_poly.pdbx_seq_one_letter_code
_entity_poly.pdbx_strand_id
1 'polypeptide(L)'
;MNMPALKYSQIHQGFYTFINEDVLPMCGVEANVFWQAIEKLICDYSNQPEVYINTEQNNPIAANAKVAPVIDRQQLIQAANSQWTSLFEADAAKVNAKAYLDKHFALESGSHSDVKNYVVYYHHLLAFLKDGSQSGLANPSQFVALCGHKCAPDSIVLKQSSMTLHTEILFDRKGTRGANDNAGVQDILVETNDAIVVDFNAVQIDGESKIQAYRNLQSFLRGDLQTFTTVKGQQTICRMNNDTTFTDLNGDDYYIANQPPIQIRCANQSLVTELLRDSKNTLAPQVIVDAVVASFMIRKAQTEQHREVTLLLQKGSFTPAMKQRIDDIFEL
;
A
#
# COMPACT_ATOMS: atom_id res chain seq x y z
N MET A 1 25.77 27.00 4.34
CA MET A 1 24.52 27.11 5.13
C MET A 1 24.89 27.04 6.59
N ASN A 2 24.56 28.07 7.38
CA ASN A 2 24.80 28.04 8.83
C ASN A 2 23.75 27.13 9.46
N MET A 3 24.23 26.13 10.21
CA MET A 3 23.39 25.33 11.12
C MET A 3 22.65 26.32 12.05
N PRO A 4 21.31 26.20 12.23
CA PRO A 4 20.58 26.92 13.25
C PRO A 4 21.33 26.76 14.55
N ALA A 5 21.55 27.86 15.26
CA ALA A 5 22.06 27.80 16.62
C ALA A 5 20.94 27.24 17.52
N LEU A 6 20.72 25.93 17.42
CA LEU A 6 19.99 25.16 18.40
C LEU A 6 20.78 25.31 19.67
N LYS A 7 20.24 26.07 20.62
CA LYS A 7 20.98 26.45 21.81
C LYS A 7 21.43 25.24 22.64
N TYR A 8 20.86 24.05 22.40
CA TYR A 8 20.89 22.95 23.35
C TYR A 8 20.85 21.52 22.76
N SER A 9 20.88 21.29 21.44
CA SER A 9 20.75 19.92 20.87
C SER A 9 21.79 19.58 19.82
N GLN A 10 22.30 18.34 19.81
CA GLN A 10 23.16 17.82 18.73
C GLN A 10 22.31 17.00 17.75
N ILE A 11 22.45 17.31 16.45
CA ILE A 11 21.70 16.65 15.39
C ILE A 11 22.66 15.97 14.44
N HIS A 12 22.35 14.74 14.04
CA HIS A 12 23.10 14.03 13.01
C HIS A 12 23.06 14.81 11.68
N GLN A 13 24.22 15.16 11.12
CA GLN A 13 24.31 16.04 9.95
C GLN A 13 23.53 15.53 8.73
N GLY A 14 23.57 14.22 8.47
CA GLY A 14 22.82 13.61 7.37
C GLY A 14 21.30 13.71 7.58
N PHE A 15 20.85 13.65 8.83
CA PHE A 15 19.43 13.77 9.17
C PHE A 15 18.97 15.23 9.08
N TYR A 16 19.79 16.15 9.60
CA TYR A 16 19.56 17.58 9.44
C TYR A 16 19.42 17.95 7.95
N THR A 17 20.36 17.50 7.11
CA THR A 17 20.34 17.77 5.67
C THR A 17 19.07 17.21 5.03
N PHE A 18 18.76 15.93 5.28
CA PHE A 18 17.54 15.28 4.78
C PHE A 18 16.27 16.06 5.15
N ILE A 19 16.09 16.44 6.42
CA ILE A 19 14.89 17.15 6.84
C ILE A 19 14.77 18.52 6.16
N ASN A 20 15.84 19.32 6.13
CA ASN A 20 15.77 20.68 5.62
C ASN A 20 15.73 20.76 4.09
N GLU A 21 16.28 19.77 3.38
CA GLU A 21 16.33 19.77 1.91
C GLU A 21 15.21 18.93 1.30
N ASP A 22 14.85 17.79 1.92
CA ASP A 22 13.90 16.84 1.35
C ASP A 22 12.52 16.85 2.02
N VAL A 23 12.35 17.31 3.26
CA VAL A 23 11.06 17.24 3.99
C VAL A 23 10.40 18.60 4.15
N LEU A 24 11.06 19.55 4.82
CA LEU A 24 10.47 20.85 5.15
C LEU A 24 10.06 21.71 3.94
N PRO A 25 10.83 21.75 2.82
CA PRO A 25 10.43 22.52 1.65
C PRO A 25 9.09 22.07 1.07
N MET A 26 8.67 20.84 1.36
CA MET A 26 7.41 20.28 0.89
C MET A 26 6.22 20.63 1.80
N CYS A 27 6.47 21.10 3.03
CA CYS A 27 5.43 21.35 4.03
C CYS A 27 5.26 22.83 4.38
N GLY A 28 6.16 23.71 3.91
CA GLY A 28 6.07 25.16 4.13
C GLY A 28 6.40 25.61 5.56
N VAL A 29 6.97 24.72 6.38
CA VAL A 29 7.38 25.01 7.77
C VAL A 29 8.81 25.53 7.78
N GLU A 30 9.06 26.63 8.51
CA GLU A 30 10.41 27.15 8.66
C GLU A 30 11.31 26.22 9.47
N ALA A 31 12.55 26.02 9.01
CA ALA A 31 13.53 25.14 9.67
C ALA A 31 13.71 25.43 11.16
N ASN A 32 13.89 26.70 11.54
CA ASN A 32 14.11 27.07 12.94
C ASN A 32 12.91 26.72 13.83
N VAL A 33 11.70 26.91 13.31
CA VAL A 33 10.45 26.62 14.01
C VAL A 33 10.30 25.11 14.21
N PHE A 34 10.52 24.33 13.14
CA PHE A 34 10.49 22.87 13.19
C PHE A 34 11.46 22.31 14.25
N TRP A 35 12.73 22.74 14.21
CA TRP A 35 13.75 22.19 15.10
C TRP A 35 13.53 22.59 16.58
N GLN A 36 12.95 23.76 16.86
CA GLN A 36 12.54 24.12 18.22
C GLN A 36 11.34 23.30 18.70
N ALA A 37 10.36 23.07 17.84
CA ALA A 37 9.17 22.31 18.16
C ALA A 37 9.50 20.84 18.46
N ILE A 38 10.34 20.19 17.64
CA ILE A 38 10.74 18.79 17.86
C ILE A 38 11.57 18.63 19.13
N GLU A 39 12.49 19.57 19.44
CA GLU A 39 13.27 19.56 20.69
C GLU A 39 12.35 19.63 21.92
N LYS A 40 11.37 20.54 21.90
CA LYS A 40 10.37 20.66 22.96
C LYS A 40 9.52 19.40 23.11
N LEU A 41 9.06 18.83 21.99
CA LEU A 41 8.25 17.61 21.99
C LEU A 41 9.00 16.41 22.57
N ILE A 42 10.27 16.23 22.17
CA ILE A 42 11.15 15.18 22.69
C ILE A 42 11.36 15.36 24.20
N CYS A 43 11.64 16.57 24.66
CA CYS A 43 11.83 16.86 26.09
C CYS A 43 10.58 16.50 26.90
N ASP A 44 9.41 16.96 26.46
CA ASP A 44 8.16 16.73 27.17
C ASP A 44 7.76 15.24 27.20
N TYR A 45 7.91 14.54 26.08
CA TYR A 45 7.68 13.10 26.02
C TYR A 45 8.62 12.32 26.93
N SER A 46 9.91 12.67 26.93
CA SER A 46 10.93 11.96 27.72
C SER A 46 10.69 12.11 29.23
N ASN A 47 10.08 13.22 29.66
CA ASN A 47 9.71 13.44 31.06
C ASN A 47 8.48 12.63 31.49
N GLN A 48 7.49 12.45 30.60
CA GLN A 48 6.20 11.84 30.93
C GLN A 48 5.61 10.99 29.78
N PRO A 49 6.25 9.86 29.39
CA PRO A 49 5.82 9.08 28.22
C PRO A 49 4.41 8.50 28.38
N GLU A 50 4.02 8.12 29.60
CA GLU A 50 2.69 7.56 29.94
C GLU A 50 1.53 8.51 29.61
N VAL A 51 1.78 9.83 29.56
CA VAL A 51 0.75 10.84 29.22
C VAL A 51 0.45 10.86 27.72
N TYR A 52 1.40 10.41 26.90
CA TYR A 52 1.34 10.52 25.44
C TYR A 52 1.01 9.19 24.76
N ILE A 53 1.04 8.07 25.49
CA ILE A 53 0.74 6.74 24.99
C ILE A 53 -0.45 6.16 25.75
N ASN A 54 -1.54 5.88 25.03
CA ASN A 54 -2.65 5.09 25.56
C ASN A 54 -2.33 3.59 25.39
N THR A 55 -2.04 2.91 26.49
CA THR A 55 -1.72 1.47 26.49
C THR A 55 -2.94 0.55 26.45
N GLU A 56 -4.13 1.08 26.74
CA GLU A 56 -5.40 0.32 26.72
C GLU A 56 -6.02 0.23 25.32
N GLN A 57 -5.78 1.23 24.46
CA GLN A 57 -6.21 1.24 23.07
C GLN A 57 -5.15 0.63 22.16
N ASN A 58 -5.25 -0.67 21.90
CA ASN A 58 -4.42 -1.34 20.91
C ASN A 58 -5.12 -1.34 19.54
N ASN A 59 -4.41 -0.93 18.48
CA ASN A 59 -4.87 -1.04 17.09
C ASN A 59 -4.22 -2.26 16.44
N PRO A 60 -4.82 -3.46 16.54
CA PRO A 60 -4.22 -4.65 15.96
C PRO A 60 -4.16 -4.51 14.44
N ILE A 61 -3.04 -4.96 13.87
CA ILE A 61 -2.90 -5.10 12.43
C ILE A 61 -3.86 -6.19 11.96
N ALA A 62 -4.65 -5.89 10.92
CA ALA A 62 -5.58 -6.85 10.34
C ALA A 62 -4.82 -8.10 9.84
N ALA A 63 -5.42 -9.29 9.99
CA ALA A 63 -4.73 -10.56 9.69
C ALA A 63 -4.30 -10.69 8.21
N ASN A 64 -5.02 -10.03 7.30
CA ASN A 64 -4.76 -9.96 5.87
C ASN A 64 -3.79 -8.83 5.46
N ALA A 65 -3.43 -7.94 6.38
CA ALA A 65 -2.56 -6.80 6.07
C ALA A 65 -1.17 -7.26 5.61
N LYS A 66 -0.63 -6.56 4.61
CA LYS A 66 0.70 -6.82 4.07
C LYS A 66 1.72 -6.01 4.84
N VAL A 67 2.41 -6.65 5.77
CA VAL A 67 3.47 -6.02 6.56
C VAL A 67 4.79 -6.07 5.79
N ALA A 68 5.38 -4.92 5.52
CA ALA A 68 6.64 -4.78 4.79
C ALA A 68 7.64 -3.89 5.56
N PRO A 69 8.88 -4.37 5.82
CA PRO A 69 9.94 -3.55 6.37
C PRO A 69 10.22 -2.32 5.49
N VAL A 70 10.23 -1.12 6.08
CA VAL A 70 10.47 0.12 5.31
C VAL A 70 11.86 0.16 4.65
N ILE A 71 12.83 -0.58 5.21
CA ILE A 71 14.18 -0.66 4.66
C ILE A 71 14.26 -1.55 3.41
N ASP A 72 13.33 -2.51 3.27
CA ASP A 72 13.31 -3.46 2.15
C ASP A 72 12.42 -2.94 1.01
N ARG A 73 13.07 -2.30 0.02
CA ARG A 73 12.36 -1.75 -1.15
C ARG A 73 11.64 -2.83 -1.96
N GLN A 74 12.15 -4.06 -2.00
CA GLN A 74 11.53 -5.12 -2.79
C GLN A 74 10.21 -5.56 -2.14
N GLN A 75 10.21 -5.77 -0.82
CA GLN A 75 8.99 -6.13 -0.09
C GLN A 75 7.96 -5.01 -0.12
N LEU A 76 8.38 -3.74 -0.02
CA LEU A 76 7.47 -2.59 -0.16
C LEU A 76 6.80 -2.55 -1.54
N ILE A 77 7.56 -2.75 -2.62
CA ILE A 77 7.00 -2.77 -3.98
C ILE A 77 6.05 -3.96 -4.16
N GLN A 78 6.40 -5.13 -3.62
CA GLN A 78 5.51 -6.30 -3.65
C GLN A 78 4.20 -6.02 -2.90
N ALA A 79 4.26 -5.38 -1.72
CA ALA A 79 3.06 -4.99 -0.98
C ALA A 79 2.22 -3.95 -1.75
N ALA A 80 2.85 -2.93 -2.36
CA ALA A 80 2.15 -1.94 -3.20
C ALA A 80 1.45 -2.55 -4.41
N ASN A 81 2.02 -3.62 -4.97
CA ASN A 81 1.50 -4.28 -6.17
C ASN A 81 0.55 -5.43 -5.83
N SER A 82 0.16 -5.59 -4.57
CA SER A 82 -0.64 -6.72 -4.10
C SER A 82 -2.16 -6.52 -4.17
N GLN A 83 -2.63 -5.42 -4.77
CA GLN A 83 -4.06 -5.15 -5.00
C GLN A 83 -4.76 -6.33 -5.66
N TRP A 84 -4.07 -7.04 -6.55
CA TRP A 84 -4.61 -8.20 -7.24
C TRP A 84 -3.96 -9.47 -6.71
N THR A 85 -4.78 -10.39 -6.19
CA THR A 85 -4.33 -11.71 -5.73
C THR A 85 -4.80 -12.80 -6.67
N SER A 86 -3.87 -13.63 -7.15
CA SER A 86 -4.19 -14.82 -7.95
C SER A 86 -4.86 -15.90 -7.08
N LEU A 87 -6.07 -16.31 -7.45
CA LEU A 87 -6.77 -17.42 -6.81
C LEU A 87 -6.11 -18.78 -7.09
N PHE A 88 -5.33 -18.89 -8.15
CA PHE A 88 -4.62 -20.12 -8.49
C PHE A 88 -3.29 -20.26 -7.74
N GLU A 89 -2.68 -19.15 -7.32
CA GLU A 89 -1.46 -19.16 -6.48
C GLU A 89 -1.77 -19.13 -4.97
N ALA A 90 -2.93 -18.58 -4.58
CA ALA A 90 -3.40 -18.60 -3.20
C ALA A 90 -3.69 -20.04 -2.75
N ASP A 91 -2.82 -20.60 -1.89
CA ASP A 91 -2.92 -21.94 -1.26
C ASP A 91 -3.79 -22.93 -2.04
N ALA A 92 -3.18 -23.58 -3.03
CA ALA A 92 -3.79 -24.50 -4.00
C ALA A 92 -4.68 -25.63 -3.42
N ALA A 93 -4.73 -25.79 -2.10
CA ALA A 93 -5.57 -26.75 -1.39
C ALA A 93 -6.96 -26.24 -0.97
N LYS A 94 -7.27 -24.93 -1.06
CA LYS A 94 -8.49 -24.37 -0.42
C LYS A 94 -9.55 -23.74 -1.33
N VAL A 95 -9.22 -23.30 -2.54
CA VAL A 95 -10.19 -22.56 -3.38
C VAL A 95 -10.16 -23.07 -4.83
N ASN A 96 -11.27 -23.65 -5.29
CA ASN A 96 -11.48 -23.88 -6.71
C ASN A 96 -11.87 -22.53 -7.35
N ALA A 97 -11.01 -21.98 -8.21
CA ALA A 97 -11.18 -20.64 -8.77
C ALA A 97 -12.45 -20.49 -9.64
N LYS A 98 -12.89 -21.55 -10.35
CA LYS A 98 -14.16 -21.52 -11.10
C LYS A 98 -15.37 -21.62 -10.17
N ALA A 99 -15.27 -22.36 -9.06
CA ALA A 99 -16.31 -22.39 -8.03
C ALA A 99 -16.45 -21.03 -7.32
N TYR A 100 -15.37 -20.25 -7.20
CA TYR A 100 -15.43 -18.86 -6.76
C TYR A 100 -16.28 -18.01 -7.74
N LEU A 101 -16.07 -18.17 -9.05
CA LEU A 101 -16.90 -17.49 -10.06
C LEU A 101 -18.37 -17.91 -9.95
N ASP A 102 -18.66 -19.21 -9.85
CA ASP A 102 -20.04 -19.69 -9.68
C ASP A 102 -20.72 -19.11 -8.43
N LYS A 103 -19.95 -18.90 -7.36
CA LYS A 103 -20.47 -18.33 -6.11
C LYS A 103 -20.73 -16.83 -6.18
N HIS A 104 -19.83 -16.06 -6.82
CA HIS A 104 -19.84 -14.60 -6.77
C HIS A 104 -20.36 -13.93 -8.05
N PHE A 105 -20.32 -14.64 -9.17
CA PHE A 105 -20.64 -14.16 -10.51
C PHE A 105 -21.42 -15.22 -11.29
N ALA A 106 -22.37 -15.88 -10.63
CA ALA A 106 -23.11 -17.01 -11.18
C ALA A 106 -23.63 -16.75 -12.61
N LEU A 107 -23.56 -17.75 -13.46
CA LEU A 107 -24.26 -17.76 -14.74
C LEU A 107 -25.77 -17.90 -14.48
N GLU A 108 -26.60 -17.36 -15.38
CA GLU A 108 -28.06 -17.58 -15.35
C GLU A 108 -28.40 -19.08 -15.47
N SER A 109 -27.60 -19.82 -16.25
CA SER A 109 -27.67 -21.27 -16.37
C SER A 109 -26.28 -21.91 -16.53
N GLY A 110 -26.08 -23.06 -15.88
CA GLY A 110 -24.82 -23.81 -15.92
C GLY A 110 -23.76 -23.33 -14.92
N SER A 111 -22.50 -23.73 -15.16
CA SER A 111 -21.35 -23.41 -14.31
C SER A 111 -20.18 -22.89 -15.15
N HIS A 112 -19.39 -21.98 -14.59
CA HIS A 112 -18.12 -21.48 -15.16
C HIS A 112 -17.11 -22.60 -15.48
N SER A 113 -17.23 -23.76 -14.82
CA SER A 113 -16.39 -24.94 -15.06
C SER A 113 -16.70 -25.61 -16.41
N ASP A 114 -17.91 -25.42 -16.94
CA ASP A 114 -18.38 -26.02 -18.19
C ASP A 114 -18.23 -25.08 -19.40
N VAL A 115 -17.74 -23.87 -19.18
CA VAL A 115 -17.56 -22.87 -20.23
C VAL A 115 -16.37 -23.23 -21.12
N LYS A 116 -16.56 -23.10 -22.43
CA LYS A 116 -15.54 -23.24 -23.47
C LYS A 116 -15.07 -21.92 -24.05
N ASN A 117 -15.90 -20.88 -23.98
CA ASN A 117 -15.52 -19.56 -24.45
C ASN A 117 -16.33 -18.47 -23.76
N TYR A 118 -15.70 -17.32 -23.53
CA TYR A 118 -16.38 -16.09 -23.15
C TYR A 118 -16.30 -15.12 -24.32
N VAL A 119 -17.40 -14.46 -24.63
CA VAL A 119 -17.44 -13.36 -25.59
C VAL A 119 -18.26 -12.23 -25.02
N VAL A 120 -17.98 -11.02 -25.48
CA VAL A 120 -18.77 -9.83 -25.18
C VAL A 120 -19.62 -9.54 -26.40
N TYR A 121 -20.95 -9.56 -26.23
CA TYR A 121 -21.91 -9.18 -27.26
C TYR A 121 -22.67 -7.93 -26.82
N TYR A 122 -22.51 -6.83 -27.56
CA TYR A 122 -22.89 -5.49 -27.12
C TYR A 122 -22.29 -5.15 -25.75
N HIS A 123 -23.11 -5.14 -24.70
CA HIS A 123 -22.75 -4.82 -23.31
C HIS A 123 -22.90 -6.04 -22.37
N HIS A 124 -23.06 -7.24 -22.93
CA HIS A 124 -23.30 -8.45 -22.15
C HIS A 124 -22.17 -9.47 -22.33
N LEU A 125 -21.77 -10.08 -21.22
CA LEU A 125 -20.92 -11.26 -21.22
C LEU A 125 -21.76 -12.49 -21.58
N LEU A 126 -21.34 -13.23 -22.59
CA LEU A 126 -21.90 -14.51 -23.00
C LEU A 126 -20.87 -15.62 -22.79
N ALA A 127 -21.27 -16.64 -22.04
CA ALA A 127 -20.52 -17.85 -21.81
C ALA A 127 -21.09 -18.98 -22.69
N PHE A 128 -20.25 -19.58 -23.53
CA PHE A 128 -20.60 -20.74 -24.34
C PHE A 128 -20.20 -22.02 -23.63
N LEU A 129 -21.17 -22.89 -23.35
CA LEU A 129 -20.98 -24.10 -22.56
C LEU A 129 -20.59 -25.29 -23.45
N LYS A 130 -20.05 -26.34 -22.82
CA LYS A 130 -19.58 -27.56 -23.49
C LYS A 130 -20.67 -28.30 -24.29
N ASP A 131 -21.93 -28.16 -23.89
CA ASP A 131 -23.11 -28.78 -24.52
C ASP A 131 -23.67 -27.97 -25.70
N GLY A 132 -23.05 -26.82 -26.01
CA GLY A 132 -23.48 -25.92 -27.09
C GLY A 132 -24.53 -24.90 -26.67
N SER A 133 -25.01 -24.94 -25.43
CA SER A 133 -25.85 -23.87 -24.88
C SER A 133 -25.01 -22.60 -24.62
N GLN A 134 -25.70 -21.48 -24.45
CA GLN A 134 -25.09 -20.21 -24.06
C GLN A 134 -25.82 -19.65 -22.84
N SER A 135 -25.08 -18.98 -21.96
CA SER A 135 -25.64 -18.29 -20.79
C SER A 135 -25.00 -16.93 -20.60
N GLY A 136 -25.76 -15.96 -20.10
CA GLY A 136 -25.23 -14.75 -19.51
C GLY A 136 -24.88 -14.94 -18.03
N LEU A 137 -24.39 -13.87 -17.41
CA LEU A 137 -24.37 -13.75 -15.94
C LEU A 137 -25.81 -13.63 -15.41
N ALA A 138 -26.08 -14.25 -14.28
CA ALA A 138 -27.36 -14.12 -13.57
C ALA A 138 -27.63 -12.67 -13.16
N ASN A 139 -26.57 -11.90 -12.89
CA ASN A 139 -26.63 -10.44 -12.78
C ASN A 139 -25.75 -9.78 -13.85
N PRO A 140 -26.33 -9.35 -14.99
CA PRO A 140 -25.57 -8.76 -16.09
C PRO A 140 -24.76 -7.52 -15.73
N SER A 141 -25.19 -6.75 -14.72
CA SER A 141 -24.49 -5.52 -14.31
C SER A 141 -23.15 -5.78 -13.61
N GLN A 142 -22.83 -7.04 -13.33
CA GLN A 142 -21.53 -7.42 -12.77
C GLN A 142 -20.42 -7.35 -13.81
N PHE A 143 -20.71 -7.45 -15.10
CA PHE A 143 -19.71 -7.24 -16.15
C PHE A 143 -19.52 -5.74 -16.39
N VAL A 144 -18.30 -5.24 -16.17
CA VAL A 144 -18.03 -3.79 -16.18
C VAL A 144 -17.00 -3.36 -17.21
N ALA A 145 -16.01 -4.21 -17.51
CA ALA A 145 -14.93 -3.86 -18.44
C ALA A 145 -14.26 -5.10 -19.03
N LEU A 146 -13.43 -4.91 -20.07
CA LEU A 146 -12.60 -5.94 -20.68
C LEU A 146 -11.27 -5.38 -21.15
N CYS A 147 -10.33 -6.27 -21.47
CA CYS A 147 -9.17 -6.00 -22.31
C CYS A 147 -9.23 -6.84 -23.59
N GLY A 148 -8.68 -6.30 -24.68
CA GLY A 148 -8.66 -6.99 -25.97
C GLY A 148 -9.98 -6.89 -26.74
N HIS A 149 -10.20 -7.82 -27.66
CA HIS A 149 -11.33 -7.74 -28.60
C HIS A 149 -12.60 -8.39 -28.03
N LYS A 150 -13.78 -7.79 -28.24
CA LYS A 150 -15.07 -8.29 -27.71
C LYS A 150 -15.34 -9.78 -28.04
N CYS A 151 -14.97 -10.24 -29.23
CA CYS A 151 -15.17 -11.65 -29.64
C CYS A 151 -14.14 -12.64 -29.07
N ALA A 152 -13.02 -12.16 -28.55
CA ALA A 152 -11.92 -12.94 -27.99
C ALA A 152 -11.15 -12.05 -27.01
N PRO A 153 -11.73 -11.80 -25.81
CA PRO A 153 -11.13 -10.89 -24.84
C PRO A 153 -9.84 -11.49 -24.29
N ASP A 154 -8.85 -10.63 -24.04
CA ASP A 154 -7.62 -11.01 -23.32
C ASP A 154 -7.91 -11.13 -21.82
N SER A 155 -8.80 -10.27 -21.32
CA SER A 155 -9.37 -10.39 -19.99
C SER A 155 -10.76 -9.78 -19.88
N ILE A 156 -11.52 -10.22 -18.88
CA ILE A 156 -12.81 -9.61 -18.51
C ILE A 156 -12.78 -9.22 -17.04
N VAL A 157 -13.39 -8.08 -16.74
CA VAL A 157 -13.48 -7.52 -15.40
C VAL A 157 -14.92 -7.59 -14.92
N LEU A 158 -15.08 -8.24 -13.78
CA LEU A 158 -16.34 -8.37 -13.07
C LEU A 158 -16.29 -7.56 -11.78
N LYS A 159 -17.41 -6.95 -11.40
CA LYS A 159 -17.57 -6.20 -10.16
C LYS A 159 -18.58 -6.90 -9.26
N GLN A 160 -18.20 -7.16 -8.01
CA GLN A 160 -19.10 -7.79 -7.05
C GLN A 160 -20.29 -6.87 -6.77
N SER A 161 -21.53 -7.39 -6.76
CA SER A 161 -22.72 -6.53 -6.63
C SER A 161 -22.85 -5.86 -5.26
N SER A 162 -22.28 -6.45 -4.22
CA SER A 162 -22.37 -5.96 -2.83
C SER A 162 -21.15 -5.17 -2.36
N MET A 163 -20.07 -5.10 -3.15
CA MET A 163 -18.79 -4.49 -2.78
C MET A 163 -18.20 -3.71 -3.96
N THR A 164 -17.25 -2.82 -3.71
CA THR A 164 -16.55 -2.11 -4.80
C THR A 164 -15.42 -2.93 -5.43
N LEU A 165 -15.22 -4.18 -4.98
CA LEU A 165 -14.13 -5.04 -5.41
C LEU A 165 -14.40 -5.68 -6.78
N HIS A 166 -13.31 -5.82 -7.54
CA HIS A 166 -13.30 -6.40 -8.85
C HIS A 166 -12.69 -7.81 -8.88
N THR A 167 -12.99 -8.54 -9.94
CA THR A 167 -12.36 -9.81 -10.29
C THR A 167 -12.03 -9.78 -11.76
N GLU A 168 -10.76 -9.96 -12.09
CA GLU A 168 -10.29 -10.06 -13.46
C GLU A 168 -10.06 -11.52 -13.81
N ILE A 169 -10.64 -11.96 -14.93
CA ILE A 169 -10.40 -13.29 -15.49
C ILE A 169 -9.47 -13.11 -16.68
N LEU A 170 -8.26 -13.65 -16.58
CA LEU A 170 -7.24 -13.59 -17.63
C LEU A 170 -7.38 -14.80 -18.54
N PHE A 171 -7.30 -14.59 -19.86
CA PHE A 171 -7.33 -15.63 -20.86
C PHE A 171 -5.99 -15.74 -21.59
N ASP A 172 -5.42 -16.95 -21.61
CA ASP A 172 -4.28 -17.27 -22.46
C ASP A 172 -4.27 -18.77 -22.78
N ARG A 173 -4.79 -19.13 -23.96
CA ARG A 173 -4.83 -20.52 -24.43
C ARG A 173 -3.44 -21.11 -24.73
N LYS A 174 -2.41 -20.29 -24.80
CA LYS A 174 -1.01 -20.74 -24.98
C LYS A 174 -0.24 -20.73 -23.66
N GLY A 175 -0.84 -20.20 -22.59
CA GLY A 175 -0.23 -20.06 -21.29
C GLY A 175 -0.17 -21.37 -20.52
N THR A 176 0.56 -21.36 -19.41
CA THR A 176 0.83 -22.54 -18.59
C THR A 176 -0.43 -23.20 -18.01
N ARG A 177 -1.45 -22.40 -17.70
CA ARG A 177 -2.72 -22.88 -17.13
C ARG A 177 -3.82 -22.87 -18.19
N GLY A 178 -3.94 -21.81 -18.97
CA GLY A 178 -5.02 -21.66 -19.95
C GLY A 178 -4.96 -22.68 -21.09
N ALA A 179 -3.79 -23.25 -21.41
CA ALA A 179 -3.70 -24.38 -22.34
C ALA A 179 -4.46 -25.64 -21.86
N ASN A 180 -4.66 -25.80 -20.55
CA ASN A 180 -5.35 -26.92 -19.93
C ASN A 180 -6.77 -26.58 -19.44
N ASP A 181 -7.21 -25.32 -19.55
CA ASP A 181 -8.58 -24.88 -19.21
C ASP A 181 -9.46 -24.85 -20.46
N ASN A 182 -10.70 -25.35 -20.35
CA ASN A 182 -11.65 -25.41 -21.48
C ASN A 182 -11.92 -24.03 -22.10
N ALA A 183 -12.02 -23.00 -21.26
CA ALA A 183 -12.26 -21.62 -21.67
C ALA A 183 -10.98 -20.83 -21.96
N GLY A 184 -9.80 -21.42 -21.76
CA GLY A 184 -8.53 -20.72 -21.89
C GLY A 184 -8.18 -19.83 -20.69
N VAL A 185 -8.81 -20.03 -19.52
CA VAL A 185 -8.52 -19.23 -18.32
C VAL A 185 -7.10 -19.51 -17.82
N GLN A 186 -6.27 -18.47 -17.85
CA GLN A 186 -4.90 -18.48 -17.38
C GLN A 186 -4.79 -18.12 -15.89
N ASP A 187 -5.58 -17.15 -15.43
CA ASP A 187 -5.67 -16.78 -14.02
C ASP A 187 -7.01 -16.13 -13.69
N ILE A 188 -7.33 -16.08 -12.40
CA ILE A 188 -8.45 -15.32 -11.85
C ILE A 188 -7.85 -14.47 -10.73
N LEU A 189 -7.78 -13.17 -10.99
CA LEU A 189 -7.26 -12.18 -10.06
C LEU A 189 -8.42 -11.56 -9.30
N VAL A 190 -8.35 -11.56 -7.97
CA VAL A 190 -9.33 -10.91 -7.12
C VAL A 190 -8.71 -9.65 -6.55
N GLU A 191 -9.41 -8.53 -6.70
CA GLU A 191 -9.04 -7.29 -6.06
C GLU A 191 -9.21 -7.43 -4.55
N THR A 192 -8.16 -7.07 -3.80
CA THR A 192 -8.20 -6.92 -2.36
C THR A 192 -7.94 -5.47 -1.99
N ASN A 193 -8.55 -5.03 -0.89
CA ASN A 193 -8.26 -3.73 -0.29
C ASN A 193 -7.51 -3.95 1.04
N ASP A 194 -6.56 -4.89 1.03
CA ASP A 194 -5.78 -5.24 2.21
C ASP A 194 -4.87 -4.06 2.58
N ALA A 195 -4.84 -3.72 3.87
CA ALA A 195 -3.98 -2.64 4.34
C ALA A 195 -2.49 -2.99 4.15
N ILE A 196 -1.70 -2.01 3.74
CA ILE A 196 -0.24 -2.12 3.72
C ILE A 196 0.31 -1.53 5.01
N VAL A 197 1.08 -2.32 5.76
CA VAL A 197 1.79 -1.83 6.94
C VAL A 197 3.26 -1.62 6.60
N VAL A 198 3.67 -0.37 6.52
CA VAL A 198 5.08 0.03 6.36
C VAL A 198 5.73 0.05 7.74
N ASP A 199 6.64 -0.87 8.00
CA ASP A 199 7.12 -1.17 9.35
C ASP A 199 8.57 -0.70 9.61
N PHE A 200 8.73 0.13 10.64
CA PHE A 200 10.04 0.63 11.09
C PHE A 200 10.76 -0.28 12.09
N ASN A 201 10.10 -1.34 12.60
CA ASN A 201 10.70 -2.21 13.64
C ASN A 201 11.90 -3.04 13.16
N ALA A 202 11.99 -3.31 11.86
CA ALA A 202 13.11 -4.06 11.27
C ALA A 202 14.32 -3.19 10.89
N VAL A 203 14.26 -1.87 11.11
CA VAL A 203 15.33 -0.94 10.74
C VAL A 203 16.41 -0.95 11.81
N GLN A 204 17.68 -1.03 11.39
CA GLN A 204 18.82 -0.86 12.29
C GLN A 204 18.78 0.52 12.96
N ILE A 205 19.34 0.61 14.16
CA ILE A 205 19.20 1.77 15.05
C ILE A 205 20.26 2.85 14.75
N ASP A 206 21.11 2.64 13.73
CA ASP A 206 22.08 3.64 13.28
C ASP A 206 21.42 4.74 12.42
N GLY A 207 22.05 5.91 12.40
CA GLY A 207 21.50 7.08 11.73
C GLY A 207 21.36 6.91 10.22
N GLU A 208 22.28 6.20 9.57
CA GLU A 208 22.26 6.01 8.11
C GLU A 208 21.09 5.14 7.67
N SER A 209 20.88 4.01 8.35
CA SER A 209 19.74 3.11 8.11
C SER A 209 18.41 3.81 8.33
N LYS A 210 18.30 4.66 9.35
CA LYS A 210 17.07 5.43 9.62
C LYS A 210 16.80 6.49 8.54
N ILE A 211 17.81 7.22 8.10
CA ILE A 211 17.66 8.17 6.98
C ILE A 211 17.26 7.43 5.70
N GLN A 212 17.86 6.26 5.42
CA GLN A 212 17.49 5.45 4.27
C GLN A 212 16.04 4.95 4.35
N ALA A 213 15.59 4.53 5.53
CA ALA A 213 14.19 4.18 5.77
C ALA A 213 13.24 5.34 5.48
N TYR A 214 13.55 6.56 5.93
CA TYR A 214 12.75 7.75 5.63
C TYR A 214 12.70 8.07 4.12
N ARG A 215 13.81 7.93 3.40
CA ARG A 215 13.83 8.10 1.93
C ARG A 215 13.00 7.05 1.19
N ASN A 216 13.05 5.79 1.66
CA ASN A 216 12.21 4.73 1.12
C ASN A 216 10.73 5.03 1.38
N LEU A 217 10.36 5.46 2.59
CA LEU A 217 9.00 5.85 2.92
C LEU A 217 8.52 7.00 2.02
N GLN A 218 9.33 8.03 1.83
CA GLN A 218 8.98 9.17 0.97
C GLN A 218 8.73 8.73 -0.49
N SER A 219 9.60 7.88 -1.04
CA SER A 219 9.43 7.35 -2.41
C SER A 219 8.20 6.43 -2.52
N PHE A 220 7.93 5.64 -1.48
CA PHE A 220 6.75 4.78 -1.40
C PHE A 220 5.46 5.59 -1.40
N LEU A 221 5.37 6.62 -0.55
CA LEU A 221 4.20 7.49 -0.46
C LEU A 221 3.97 8.31 -1.74
N ARG A 222 5.05 8.70 -2.44
CA ARG A 222 4.97 9.36 -3.76
C ARG A 222 4.54 8.40 -4.89
N GLY A 223 4.68 7.09 -4.69
CA GLY A 223 4.36 6.09 -5.69
C GLY A 223 5.45 5.86 -6.75
N ASP A 224 6.71 6.23 -6.47
CA ASP A 224 7.83 6.08 -7.40
C ASP A 224 8.99 5.24 -6.85
N LEU A 225 8.68 4.40 -5.85
CA LEU A 225 9.63 3.44 -5.31
C LEU A 225 10.03 2.42 -6.40
N GLN A 226 11.33 2.34 -6.65
CA GLN A 226 11.94 1.37 -7.57
C GLN A 226 13.18 0.73 -6.98
N THR A 227 13.50 -0.50 -7.37
CA THR A 227 14.73 -1.20 -7.00
C THR A 227 15.17 -2.14 -8.12
N PHE A 228 16.37 -2.68 -8.04
CA PHE A 228 16.87 -3.69 -8.96
C PHE A 228 16.75 -5.07 -8.32
N THR A 229 16.24 -6.04 -9.07
CA THR A 229 16.25 -7.45 -8.68
C THR A 229 16.99 -8.26 -9.74
N THR A 230 17.59 -9.38 -9.34
CA THR A 230 18.30 -10.26 -10.28
C THR A 230 17.45 -11.48 -10.57
N VAL A 231 16.95 -11.58 -11.80
CA VAL A 231 16.18 -12.74 -12.28
C VAL A 231 17.05 -13.48 -13.30
N LYS A 232 17.36 -14.76 -13.03
CA LYS A 232 18.19 -15.60 -13.92
C LYS A 232 19.54 -14.96 -14.29
N GLY A 233 20.17 -14.24 -13.35
CA GLY A 233 21.46 -13.57 -13.56
C GLY A 233 21.39 -12.22 -14.28
N GLN A 234 20.20 -11.75 -14.67
CA GLN A 234 19.99 -10.43 -15.29
C GLN A 234 19.33 -9.45 -14.31
N GLN A 235 19.88 -8.25 -14.22
CA GLN A 235 19.27 -7.17 -13.44
C GLN A 235 18.00 -6.68 -14.15
N THR A 236 16.89 -6.68 -13.42
CA THR A 236 15.59 -6.17 -13.87
C THR A 236 15.12 -5.10 -12.89
N ILE A 237 14.50 -4.05 -13.41
CA ILE A 237 13.91 -2.99 -12.59
C ILE A 237 12.56 -3.48 -12.05
N CYS A 238 12.41 -3.42 -10.73
CA CYS A 238 11.15 -3.61 -10.02
C CYS A 238 10.64 -2.23 -9.59
N ARG A 239 9.37 -1.92 -9.86
CA ARG A 239 8.74 -0.63 -9.57
C ARG A 239 7.31 -0.83 -9.09
N MET A 240 6.76 0.16 -8.39
CA MET A 240 5.35 0.18 -8.05
C MET A 240 4.49 0.24 -9.32
N ASN A 241 3.47 -0.62 -9.37
CA ASN A 241 2.45 -0.64 -10.41
C ASN A 241 1.33 0.29 -9.95
N ASN A 242 1.14 1.37 -10.71
CA ASN A 242 0.02 2.28 -10.48
C ASN A 242 -1.26 1.73 -11.13
N ASP A 243 -2.33 2.51 -11.02
CA ASP A 243 -3.70 2.22 -11.47
C ASP A 243 -3.81 1.36 -12.73
N THR A 244 -4.74 0.40 -12.71
CA THR A 244 -5.02 -0.47 -13.87
C THR A 244 -6.14 0.14 -14.71
N THR A 245 -5.96 0.20 -16.02
CA THR A 245 -6.95 0.71 -16.98
C THR A 245 -7.48 -0.42 -17.87
N PHE A 246 -8.80 -0.45 -18.05
CA PHE A 246 -9.52 -1.39 -18.90
C PHE A 246 -10.40 -0.63 -19.89
N THR A 247 -11.06 -1.33 -20.81
CA THR A 247 -12.08 -0.74 -21.68
C THR A 247 -13.47 -1.05 -21.13
N ASP A 248 -14.27 -0.02 -20.88
CA ASP A 248 -15.64 -0.14 -20.41
C ASP A 248 -16.59 -0.70 -21.50
N LEU A 249 -17.87 -0.82 -21.17
CA LEU A 249 -18.87 -1.37 -22.10
C LEU A 249 -19.09 -0.51 -23.36
N ASN A 250 -18.92 0.81 -23.22
CA ASN A 250 -19.09 1.82 -24.27
C ASN A 250 -17.83 1.98 -25.14
N GLY A 251 -16.68 1.51 -24.67
CA GLY A 251 -15.39 1.67 -25.34
C GLY A 251 -14.49 2.75 -24.75
N ASP A 252 -14.90 3.35 -23.62
CA ASP A 252 -14.13 4.36 -22.89
C ASP A 252 -13.20 3.71 -21.85
N ASP A 253 -12.32 4.49 -21.24
CA ASP A 253 -11.40 3.99 -20.21
C ASP A 253 -12.14 3.70 -18.90
N TYR A 254 -11.99 2.47 -18.39
CA TYR A 254 -12.44 2.03 -17.07
C TYR A 254 -11.26 1.93 -16.11
N TYR A 255 -11.21 2.83 -15.14
CA TYR A 255 -10.11 2.94 -14.19
C TYR A 255 -10.40 2.22 -12.86
N ILE A 256 -9.46 1.37 -12.42
CA ILE A 256 -9.46 0.79 -11.07
C ILE A 256 -8.29 1.38 -10.30
N ALA A 257 -8.61 2.21 -9.30
CA ALA A 257 -7.61 2.91 -8.50
C ALA A 257 -6.82 1.94 -7.60
N ASN A 258 -5.50 2.01 -7.63
CA ASN A 258 -4.62 1.25 -6.72
C ASN A 258 -4.32 2.09 -5.47
N GLN A 259 -5.27 2.11 -4.54
CA GLN A 259 -5.20 2.92 -3.31
C GLN A 259 -5.55 2.12 -2.05
N PRO A 260 -4.75 1.09 -1.71
CA PRO A 260 -4.95 0.39 -0.45
C PRO A 260 -4.73 1.33 0.74
N PRO A 261 -5.41 1.11 1.87
CA PRO A 261 -5.13 1.87 3.09
C PRO A 261 -3.69 1.62 3.53
N ILE A 262 -2.94 2.68 3.81
CA ILE A 262 -1.53 2.58 4.24
C ILE A 262 -1.44 2.89 5.73
N GLN A 263 -0.70 2.06 6.45
CA GLN A 263 -0.44 2.24 7.86
C GLN A 263 1.07 2.29 8.08
N ILE A 264 1.58 3.35 8.69
CA ILE A 264 3.00 3.49 9.02
C ILE A 264 3.19 3.11 10.48
N ARG A 265 3.82 1.96 10.73
CA ARG A 265 4.13 1.51 12.08
C ARG A 265 5.48 2.03 12.52
N CYS A 266 5.47 2.94 13.49
CA CYS A 266 6.67 3.49 14.10
C CYS A 266 7.48 2.39 14.81
N ALA A 267 8.77 2.65 15.02
CA ALA A 267 9.61 1.74 15.79
C ALA A 267 9.11 1.59 17.23
N ASN A 268 9.53 0.50 17.86
CA ASN A 268 9.23 0.20 19.25
C ASN A 268 9.53 1.39 20.17
N GLN A 269 8.60 1.69 21.09
CA GLN A 269 8.70 2.82 22.01
C GLN A 269 9.89 2.76 22.97
N SER A 270 10.52 1.59 23.16
CA SER A 270 11.74 1.45 23.97
C SER A 270 13.02 1.84 23.23
N LEU A 271 12.97 2.06 21.91
CA LEU A 271 14.16 2.41 21.12
C LEU A 271 14.46 3.90 21.22
N VAL A 272 15.75 4.20 21.29
CA VAL A 272 16.32 5.55 21.20
C VAL A 272 17.16 5.67 19.93
N THR A 273 17.49 6.90 19.53
CA THR A 273 18.13 7.18 18.25
C THR A 273 19.31 8.13 18.35
N GLU A 274 20.32 7.86 17.54
CA GLU A 274 21.52 8.70 17.36
C GLU A 274 21.27 9.95 16.50
N LEU A 275 20.08 10.05 15.89
CA LEU A 275 19.72 11.18 15.02
C LEU A 275 19.64 12.51 15.76
N LEU A 276 19.27 12.48 17.05
CA LEU A 276 19.09 13.64 17.91
C LEU A 276 19.52 13.32 19.34
N ARG A 277 20.26 14.26 19.93
CA ARG A 277 20.65 14.26 21.33
C ARG A 277 20.26 15.58 21.98
N ASP A 278 19.73 15.51 23.18
CA ASP A 278 19.39 16.70 23.96
C ASP A 278 20.63 17.38 24.57
N SER A 279 20.41 18.46 25.33
CA SER A 279 21.49 19.22 26.00
C SER A 279 22.28 18.43 27.02
N LYS A 280 21.71 17.33 27.52
CA LYS A 280 22.34 16.41 28.46
C LYS A 280 23.00 15.24 27.73
N ASN A 281 23.14 15.31 26.40
CA ASN A 281 23.67 14.26 25.54
C ASN A 281 22.85 12.95 25.56
N THR A 282 21.58 13.05 25.94
CA THR A 282 20.64 11.91 26.01
C THR A 282 20.01 11.69 24.65
N LEU A 283 19.94 10.44 24.21
CA LEU A 283 19.38 10.05 22.92
C LEU A 283 17.87 10.26 22.88
N ALA A 284 17.37 10.80 21.77
CA ALA A 284 15.95 11.00 21.57
C ALA A 284 15.19 9.66 21.43
N PRO A 285 13.93 9.56 21.89
CA PRO A 285 13.08 8.40 21.63
C PRO A 285 12.76 8.26 20.13
N GLN A 286 13.09 7.10 19.54
CA GLN A 286 12.94 6.86 18.10
C GLN A 286 11.49 6.98 17.65
N VAL A 287 10.54 6.53 18.47
CA VAL A 287 9.10 6.58 18.14
C VAL A 287 8.59 8.00 17.90
N ILE A 288 9.12 8.99 18.61
CA ILE A 288 8.71 10.40 18.44
C ILE A 288 9.31 10.98 17.16
N VAL A 289 10.58 10.66 16.88
CA VAL A 289 11.23 11.06 15.63
C VAL A 289 10.50 10.44 14.43
N ASP A 290 10.19 9.14 14.48
CA ASP A 290 9.41 8.44 13.45
C ASP A 290 8.04 9.10 13.24
N ALA A 291 7.30 9.36 14.32
CA ALA A 291 5.96 9.92 14.25
C ALA A 291 5.96 11.32 13.61
N VAL A 292 6.86 12.21 14.01
CA VAL A 292 6.95 13.56 13.43
C VAL A 292 7.33 13.48 11.95
N VAL A 293 8.41 12.77 11.62
CA VAL A 293 8.89 12.69 10.23
C VAL A 293 7.85 12.03 9.31
N ALA A 294 7.23 10.95 9.77
CA ALA A 294 6.19 10.27 9.00
C ALA A 294 4.93 11.14 8.83
N SER A 295 4.49 11.85 9.87
CA SER A 295 3.37 12.80 9.75
C SER A 295 3.61 13.85 8.66
N PHE A 296 4.83 14.37 8.56
CA PHE A 296 5.19 15.36 7.53
C PHE A 296 5.05 14.78 6.12
N MET A 297 5.52 13.54 5.93
CA MET A 297 5.39 12.85 4.65
C MET A 297 3.94 12.47 4.33
N ILE A 298 3.17 12.05 5.34
CA ILE A 298 1.74 11.71 5.20
C ILE A 298 0.95 12.92 4.70
N ARG A 299 1.10 14.08 5.36
CA ARG A 299 0.34 15.29 5.02
C ARG A 299 0.57 15.71 3.57
N LYS A 300 1.81 15.58 3.09
CA LYS A 300 2.13 15.79 1.69
C LYS A 300 1.39 14.79 0.79
N ALA A 301 1.53 13.49 1.06
CA ALA A 301 0.92 12.43 0.26
C ALA A 301 -0.61 12.55 0.18
N GLN A 302 -1.25 12.96 1.27
CA GLN A 302 -2.70 13.20 1.33
C GLN A 302 -3.14 14.37 0.43
N THR A 303 -2.31 15.40 0.29
CA THR A 303 -2.59 16.54 -0.58
C THR A 303 -2.49 16.16 -2.07
N GLU A 304 -1.64 15.19 -2.41
CA GLU A 304 -1.37 14.81 -3.81
C GLU A 304 -2.24 13.67 -4.33
N GLN A 305 -2.66 12.71 -3.48
CA GLN A 305 -3.24 11.44 -3.96
C GLN A 305 -4.53 10.97 -3.25
N HIS A 306 -5.15 11.76 -2.37
CA HIS A 306 -6.36 11.37 -1.60
C HIS A 306 -6.27 9.98 -0.92
N ARG A 307 -5.05 9.50 -0.62
CA ARG A 307 -4.82 8.21 0.05
C ARG A 307 -4.98 8.33 1.56
N GLU A 308 -5.73 7.42 2.17
CA GLU A 308 -5.81 7.32 3.62
C GLU A 308 -4.54 6.66 4.18
N VAL A 309 -3.69 7.48 4.79
CA VAL A 309 -2.46 7.02 5.45
C VAL A 309 -2.54 7.33 6.94
N THR A 310 -2.34 6.31 7.78
CA THR A 310 -2.46 6.42 9.24
C THR A 310 -1.18 6.01 9.96
N LEU A 311 -0.93 6.57 11.15
CA LEU A 311 0.18 6.19 12.01
C LEU A 311 -0.23 5.12 13.01
N LEU A 312 0.64 4.12 13.19
CA LEU A 312 0.49 3.04 14.14
C LEU A 312 1.69 2.96 15.09
N LEU A 313 1.42 2.52 16.31
CA LEU A 313 2.43 2.13 17.29
C LEU A 313 2.47 0.60 17.42
N GLN A 314 3.61 0.06 17.87
CA GLN A 314 3.71 -1.38 18.13
C GLN A 314 2.78 -1.82 19.27
N LYS A 315 2.60 -0.95 20.28
CA LYS A 315 1.70 -1.18 21.42
C LYS A 315 0.93 0.09 21.72
N GLY A 316 -0.39 -0.02 21.87
CA GLY A 316 -1.20 1.13 22.23
C GLY A 316 -1.38 2.11 21.07
N SER A 317 -1.67 3.36 21.40
CA SER A 317 -1.84 4.45 20.43
C SER A 317 -1.41 5.80 21.03
N PHE A 318 -1.10 6.78 20.18
CA PHE A 318 -0.87 8.15 20.63
C PHE A 318 -2.17 8.75 21.19
N THR A 319 -2.08 9.41 22.34
CA THR A 319 -3.21 10.14 22.91
C THR A 319 -3.62 11.30 22.00
N PRO A 320 -4.88 11.78 22.06
CA PRO A 320 -5.31 12.95 21.31
C PRO A 320 -4.42 14.18 21.57
N ALA A 321 -3.94 14.35 22.80
CA ALA A 321 -2.99 15.40 23.15
C ALA A 321 -1.66 15.26 22.38
N MET A 322 -1.10 14.05 22.27
CA MET A 322 0.12 13.83 21.52
C MET A 322 -0.07 14.10 20.01
N LYS A 323 -1.20 13.64 19.45
CA LYS A 323 -1.53 13.88 18.04
C LYS A 323 -1.64 15.37 17.74
N GLN A 324 -2.41 16.10 18.56
CA GLN A 324 -2.53 17.56 18.44
C GLN A 324 -1.16 18.24 18.47
N ARG A 325 -0.27 17.83 19.38
CA ARG A 325 1.07 18.42 19.45
C ARG A 325 1.93 18.19 18.22
N ILE A 326 1.76 17.05 17.54
CA ILE A 326 2.42 16.79 16.26
C ILE A 326 1.79 17.66 15.17
N ASP A 327 0.46 17.78 15.17
CA ASP A 327 -0.30 18.59 14.22
C ASP A 327 0.02 20.09 14.35
N ASP A 328 0.22 20.58 15.57
CA ASP A 328 0.61 21.97 15.85
C ASP A 328 1.95 22.34 15.19
N ILE A 329 2.88 21.40 15.01
CA ILE A 329 4.19 21.67 14.37
C ILE A 329 4.00 22.18 12.93
N PHE A 330 2.91 21.79 12.27
CA PHE A 330 2.61 22.20 10.91
C PHE A 330 1.95 23.57 10.80
N GLU A 331 1.40 24.09 11.90
CA GLU A 331 0.64 25.34 11.92
C GLU A 331 1.49 26.54 12.38
N LEU A 332 2.74 26.31 12.77
CA LEU A 332 3.70 27.31 13.24
C LEU A 332 4.46 27.98 12.08
#